data_AF-A0A2S7WFY6-F1
#
_entry.id   AF-A0A2S7WFY6-F1
#
_cell.length_a   1.000
_cell.length_b   1.000
_cell.length_c   1.000
_cell.angle_alpha   90.00
_cell.angle_beta   90.00
_cell.angle_gamma   90.00
#
_symmetry.space_group_name_H-M   'P 1'
#
loop_
_entity.id
_entity.type
_entity.pdbx_description
1 polymer ?
#
loop_
_entity_poly.entity_id
_entity_poly.type
_entity_poly.pdbx_seq_one_letter_code
_entity_poly.pdbx_strand_id
1 'polypeptide(L)'
;MKNKKLKAFTLAEMLVVLVVASIVIAMGFLVLNMVRKQVVVIQRNYQKKQEVQLFKAMLIRDFNSHKAFYHKNQNRLLLKNTKDSIAYVFSEKAIIREKDTFKLEVINKKIYLDGIQKEQNDIDAIEINLSENYGGKQLFIQQTKDAAYYMNDKQ
;
A
#
# COMPACT_ATOMS: atom_id res chain seq x y z
N MET A 1 -63.13 2.96 -42.57
CA MET A 1 -61.66 2.81 -42.36
C MET A 1 -61.28 1.35 -42.56
N LYS A 2 -60.38 1.03 -43.51
CA LYS A 2 -59.94 -0.35 -43.77
C LYS A 2 -58.94 -0.77 -42.67
N ASN A 3 -59.32 -1.70 -41.81
CA ASN A 3 -58.42 -2.29 -40.82
C ASN A 3 -57.29 -3.05 -41.53
N LYS A 4 -56.07 -2.51 -41.51
CA LYS A 4 -54.86 -3.24 -41.93
C LYS A 4 -54.63 -4.38 -40.93
N LYS A 5 -54.84 -5.62 -41.35
CA LYS A 5 -54.49 -6.80 -40.53
C LYS A 5 -52.97 -6.90 -40.43
N LEU A 6 -52.45 -6.90 -39.20
CA LEU A 6 -51.03 -7.15 -38.93
C LEU A 6 -50.72 -8.62 -39.22
N LYS A 7 -49.59 -8.88 -39.90
CA LYS A 7 -49.11 -10.26 -40.06
C LYS A 7 -48.68 -10.77 -38.68
N ALA A 8 -49.28 -11.88 -38.25
CA ALA A 8 -48.87 -12.54 -37.02
C ALA A 8 -47.53 -13.27 -37.26
N PHE A 9 -46.60 -13.11 -36.32
CA PHE A 9 -45.38 -13.91 -36.29
C PHE A 9 -45.70 -15.37 -35.98
N THR A 10 -44.92 -16.27 -36.55
CA THR A 10 -45.04 -17.71 -36.32
C THR A 10 -44.43 -18.09 -34.98
N LEU A 11 -44.91 -19.19 -34.39
CA LEU A 11 -44.36 -19.76 -33.16
C LEU A 11 -42.84 -20.04 -33.29
N ALA A 12 -42.40 -20.49 -34.46
CA ALA A 12 -41.00 -20.78 -34.75
C ALA A 12 -40.12 -19.53 -34.69
N GLU A 13 -40.58 -18.40 -35.24
CA GLU A 13 -39.88 -17.12 -35.17
C GLU A 13 -39.73 -16.66 -33.71
N MET A 14 -40.79 -16.80 -32.90
CA MET A 14 -40.75 -16.46 -31.47
C MET A 14 -39.75 -17.34 -30.69
N LEU A 15 -39.66 -18.63 -30.99
CA LEU A 15 -38.70 -19.54 -30.35
C LEU A 15 -37.25 -19.19 -30.67
N VAL A 16 -36.94 -18.90 -31.94
CA VAL A 16 -35.60 -18.48 -32.36
C VAL A 16 -35.19 -17.20 -31.63
N VAL A 17 -36.10 -16.21 -31.55
CA VAL A 17 -35.84 -14.95 -30.84
C VAL A 17 -35.56 -15.20 -29.36
N LEU A 18 -36.33 -16.07 -28.68
CA LEU A 18 -36.09 -16.40 -27.27
C LEU A 18 -34.75 -17.08 -27.04
N VAL A 19 -34.37 -18.02 -27.91
CA VAL A 19 -33.05 -18.69 -27.84
C VAL A 19 -31.94 -17.66 -28.01
N VAL A 20 -31.99 -16.83 -29.05
CA VAL A 20 -30.97 -15.80 -29.30
C VAL A 20 -30.91 -14.79 -28.14
N ALA A 21 -32.06 -14.32 -27.64
CA ALA A 21 -32.13 -13.40 -26.51
C ALA A 21 -31.49 -14.00 -25.25
N SER A 22 -31.78 -15.27 -24.95
CA SER A 22 -31.20 -15.94 -23.78
C SER A 22 -29.68 -16.07 -23.86
N ILE A 23 -29.13 -16.34 -25.05
CA ILE A 23 -27.68 -16.40 -25.28
C ILE A 23 -27.05 -15.02 -25.02
N VAL A 24 -27.64 -13.96 -25.58
CA VAL A 24 -27.13 -12.58 -25.40
C VAL A 24 -27.19 -12.18 -23.92
N ILE A 25 -28.29 -12.48 -23.22
CA ILE A 25 -28.44 -12.20 -21.79
C ILE A 25 -27.36 -12.95 -20.99
N ALA A 26 -27.16 -14.24 -21.28
CA ALA A 26 -26.14 -15.06 -20.61
C ALA A 26 -24.73 -14.48 -20.82
N MET A 27 -24.40 -14.10 -22.06
CA MET A 27 -23.12 -13.44 -22.37
C MET A 27 -22.94 -12.12 -21.60
N GLY A 28 -24.00 -11.32 -21.50
CA GLY A 28 -23.98 -10.08 -20.72
C GLY A 28 -23.63 -10.33 -19.24
N PHE A 29 -24.25 -11.33 -18.62
CA PHE A 29 -23.95 -11.70 -17.24
C PHE A 29 -22.52 -12.24 -17.07
N LEU A 30 -22.01 -13.01 -18.04
CA LEU A 30 -20.63 -13.49 -17.99
C LEU A 30 -19.62 -12.34 -17.99
N VAL A 31 -19.81 -11.36 -18.88
CA VAL A 31 -18.95 -10.17 -18.96
C VAL A 31 -19.04 -9.35 -17.66
N LEU A 32 -20.25 -9.09 -17.16
CA LEU A 32 -20.45 -8.36 -15.91
C LEU A 32 -19.74 -9.02 -14.72
N ASN A 33 -19.85 -10.35 -14.61
CA ASN A 33 -19.19 -11.12 -13.57
C ASN A 33 -17.66 -11.05 -13.68
N MET A 34 -17.12 -11.06 -14.90
CA MET A 34 -15.69 -10.90 -15.13
C MET A 34 -15.21 -9.52 -14.67
N VAL A 35 -15.90 -8.44 -15.08
CA VAL A 35 -15.55 -7.07 -14.68
C VAL A 35 -15.61 -6.90 -13.18
N ARG A 36 -16.67 -7.41 -12.52
CA ARG A 36 -16.80 -7.34 -11.07
C ARG A 36 -15.62 -7.99 -10.34
N LYS A 37 -15.16 -9.16 -10.81
CA LYS A 37 -13.97 -9.83 -10.25
C LYS A 37 -12.72 -8.97 -10.40
N GLN A 38 -12.52 -8.35 -11.56
CA GLN A 38 -11.38 -7.45 -11.80
C GLN A 38 -11.41 -6.22 -10.89
N VAL A 39 -12.57 -5.60 -10.71
CA VAL A 39 -12.73 -4.43 -9.82
C VAL A 39 -12.33 -4.78 -8.39
N VAL A 40 -12.72 -5.96 -7.87
CA VAL A 40 -12.32 -6.41 -6.52
C VAL A 40 -10.80 -6.54 -6.40
N VAL A 41 -10.13 -7.08 -7.42
CA VAL A 41 -8.66 -7.20 -7.44
C VAL A 41 -8.00 -5.81 -7.46
N ILE A 42 -8.50 -4.90 -8.29
CA ILE A 42 -8.01 -3.51 -8.36
C ILE A 42 -8.15 -2.82 -7.01
N GLN A 43 -9.32 -2.92 -6.37
CA GLN A 43 -9.56 -2.31 -5.06
C GLN A 43 -8.59 -2.82 -3.99
N ARG A 44 -8.37 -4.14 -3.91
CA ARG A 44 -7.42 -4.74 -2.96
C ARG A 44 -5.99 -4.25 -3.20
N ASN A 45 -5.55 -4.21 -4.45
CA ASN A 45 -4.20 -3.74 -4.79
C ASN A 45 -4.03 -2.25 -4.52
N TYR A 46 -5.08 -1.46 -4.78
CA TYR A 46 -5.09 -0.03 -4.51
C TYR A 46 -5.01 0.25 -3.00
N GLN A 47 -5.79 -0.46 -2.17
CA GLN A 47 -5.72 -0.36 -0.71
C GLN A 47 -4.32 -0.66 -0.18
N LYS A 48 -3.70 -1.77 -0.62
CA LYS A 48 -2.32 -2.11 -0.27
C LYS A 48 -1.33 -1.02 -0.68
N LYS A 49 -1.48 -0.45 -1.89
CA LYS A 49 -0.63 0.64 -2.37
C LYS A 49 -0.80 1.89 -1.50
N GLN A 50 -2.03 2.23 -1.12
CA GLN A 50 -2.32 3.37 -0.25
C GLN A 50 -1.70 3.20 1.13
N GLU A 51 -1.81 2.01 1.73
CA GLU A 51 -1.21 1.72 3.05
C GLU A 51 0.31 1.92 3.04
N VAL A 52 0.99 1.42 2.00
CA VAL A 52 2.44 1.64 1.82
C VAL A 52 2.77 3.12 1.65
N GLN A 53 1.98 3.87 0.88
CA GLN A 53 2.22 5.30 0.66
C GLN A 53 1.99 6.12 1.92
N LEU A 54 0.95 5.80 2.67
CA LEU A 54 0.62 6.47 3.92
C LEU A 54 1.71 6.20 4.97
N PHE A 55 2.16 4.96 5.12
CA PHE A 55 3.31 4.62 5.95
C PHE A 55 4.57 5.40 5.54
N LYS A 56 4.90 5.39 4.24
CA LYS A 56 6.07 6.12 3.70
C LYS A 56 5.99 7.61 4.03
N ALA A 57 4.85 8.25 3.78
CA ALA A 57 4.66 9.68 4.02
C ALA A 57 4.78 10.03 5.51
N MET A 58 4.18 9.22 6.39
CA MET A 58 4.31 9.42 7.84
C MET A 58 5.75 9.22 8.31
N LEU A 59 6.41 8.15 7.86
CA LEU A 59 7.79 7.89 8.24
C LEU A 59 8.71 9.01 7.75
N ILE A 60 8.57 9.50 6.51
CA ILE A 60 9.36 10.65 6.01
C ILE A 60 9.15 11.88 6.87
N ARG A 61 7.90 12.21 7.22
CA ARG A 61 7.59 13.38 8.05
C ARG A 61 8.23 13.24 9.44
N ASP A 62 8.04 12.10 10.06
CA ASP A 62 8.50 11.85 11.43
C ASP A 62 10.04 11.79 11.48
N PHE A 63 10.66 11.18 10.47
CA PHE A 63 12.11 11.05 10.34
C PHE A 63 12.81 12.38 10.05
N ASN A 64 12.18 13.30 9.31
CA ASN A 64 12.74 14.64 9.05
C ASN A 64 12.52 15.65 10.19
N SER A 65 11.62 15.36 11.14
CA SER A 65 11.29 16.26 12.26
C SER A 65 11.97 15.86 13.57
N HIS A 66 12.66 14.71 13.59
CA HIS A 66 13.21 14.12 14.80
C HIS A 66 14.57 13.48 14.52
N LYS A 67 15.44 13.46 15.53
CA LYS A 67 16.65 12.62 15.49
C LYS A 67 16.25 11.15 15.60
N ALA A 68 16.86 10.31 14.78
CA ALA A 68 16.51 8.91 14.65
C ALA A 68 17.56 8.01 15.32
N PHE A 69 17.08 7.13 16.20
CA PHE A 69 17.89 6.14 16.91
C PHE A 69 17.27 4.75 16.76
N TYR A 70 18.06 3.76 16.38
CA TYR A 70 17.58 2.40 16.15
C TYR A 70 18.13 1.40 17.18
N HIS A 71 17.22 0.67 17.82
CA HIS A 71 17.53 -0.40 18.77
C HIS A 71 17.35 -1.78 18.10
N LYS A 72 18.46 -2.47 17.83
CA LYS A 72 18.45 -3.80 17.17
C LYS A 72 17.71 -4.85 17.99
N ASN A 73 17.96 -4.94 19.29
CA ASN A 73 17.39 -5.98 20.17
C ASN A 73 15.86 -5.91 20.29
N GLN A 74 15.29 -4.71 20.20
CA GLN A 74 13.85 -4.49 20.32
C GLN A 74 13.17 -4.33 18.97
N ASN A 75 13.92 -4.42 17.87
CA ASN A 75 13.44 -4.11 16.52
C ASN A 75 12.68 -2.77 16.47
N ARG A 76 13.24 -1.74 17.13
CA ARG A 76 12.54 -0.49 17.45
C ARG A 76 13.30 0.71 16.90
N LEU A 77 12.60 1.55 16.14
CA LEU A 77 13.07 2.87 15.73
C LEU A 77 12.46 3.92 16.65
N LEU A 78 13.32 4.71 17.29
CA LEU A 78 12.97 5.77 18.21
C LEU A 78 13.32 7.10 17.57
N LEU A 79 12.32 7.96 17.41
CA LEU A 79 12.44 9.29 16.84
C LEU A 79 12.22 10.29 17.98
N LYS A 80 13.19 11.17 18.24
CA LYS A 80 13.13 12.15 19.35
C LYS A 80 13.48 13.56 18.89
N ASN A 81 12.76 14.54 19.39
CA ASN A 81 13.14 15.95 19.30
C ASN A 81 13.04 16.58 20.71
N THR A 82 13.04 17.91 20.81
CA THR A 82 12.97 18.63 22.11
C THR A 82 11.57 18.67 22.73
N LYS A 83 10.52 18.35 21.97
CA LYS A 83 9.11 18.47 22.37
C LYS A 83 8.46 17.10 22.58
N ASP A 84 8.74 16.14 21.72
CA ASP A 84 8.08 14.85 21.67
C ASP A 84 9.00 13.70 21.19
N SER A 85 8.47 12.49 21.31
CA SER A 85 9.13 11.27 20.86
C SER A 85 8.13 10.30 20.26
N ILE A 86 8.49 9.73 19.11
CA ILE A 86 7.67 8.76 18.38
C ILE A 86 8.43 7.44 18.33
N ALA A 87 7.73 6.33 18.58
CA ALA A 87 8.32 5.00 18.54
C ALA A 87 7.64 4.12 17.49
N TYR A 88 8.46 3.52 16.63
CA TYR A 88 8.08 2.49 15.69
C TYR A 88 8.61 1.15 16.16
N VAL A 89 7.74 0.14 16.25
CA VAL A 89 8.11 -1.24 16.52
C VAL A 89 7.83 -2.05 15.26
N PHE A 90 8.87 -2.66 14.73
CA PHE A 90 8.76 -3.53 13.57
C PHE A 90 8.48 -4.96 14.07
N SER A 91 7.37 -5.54 13.63
CA SER A 91 7.05 -6.95 13.82
C SER A 91 7.04 -7.65 12.47
N GLU A 92 6.95 -8.98 12.45
CA GLU A 92 6.96 -9.75 11.20
C GLU A 92 5.84 -9.33 10.24
N LYS A 93 4.64 -9.04 10.76
CA LYS A 93 3.43 -8.79 9.95
C LYS A 93 2.90 -7.37 10.01
N ALA A 94 3.49 -6.53 10.86
CA ALA A 94 2.99 -5.18 11.08
C ALA A 94 4.08 -4.24 11.59
N ILE A 95 3.86 -2.95 11.36
CA ILE A 95 4.65 -1.86 11.91
C ILE A 95 3.73 -1.06 12.82
N ILE A 96 4.08 -1.01 14.11
CA ILE A 96 3.28 -0.33 15.12
C ILE A 96 3.93 1.02 15.40
N ARG A 97 3.16 2.10 15.23
CA ARG A 97 3.56 3.47 15.54
C ARG A 97 2.67 3.99 16.65
N GLU A 98 3.14 3.93 17.89
CA GLU A 98 2.37 4.34 19.08
C GLU A 98 1.02 3.59 19.18
N LYS A 99 -0.09 4.25 18.80
CA LYS A 99 -1.45 3.68 18.77
C LYS A 99 -1.89 3.24 17.37
N ASP A 100 -1.15 3.63 16.33
CA ASP A 100 -1.46 3.30 14.94
C ASP A 100 -0.72 2.03 14.50
N THR A 101 -1.31 1.27 13.58
CA THR A 101 -0.78 -0.02 13.12
C THR A 101 -0.89 -0.14 11.61
N PHE A 102 0.24 -0.29 10.94
CA PHE A 102 0.34 -0.60 9.52
C PHE A 102 0.53 -2.11 9.37
N LYS A 103 -0.32 -2.80 8.63
CA LYS A 103 -0.23 -4.26 8.40
C LYS A 103 0.77 -4.58 7.32
N LEU A 104 1.94 -3.95 7.37
CA LEU A 104 3.01 -4.10 6.40
C LEU A 104 3.99 -5.18 6.87
N GLU A 105 4.22 -6.16 6.02
CA GLU A 105 5.18 -7.24 6.24
C GLU A 105 6.55 -6.79 5.72
N VAL A 106 7.52 -6.71 6.64
CA VAL A 106 8.88 -6.26 6.35
C VAL A 106 9.78 -7.50 6.22
N ILE A 107 10.33 -7.72 5.01
CA ILE A 107 11.28 -8.82 4.78
C ILE A 107 12.62 -8.49 5.42
N ASN A 108 13.14 -7.31 5.12
CA ASN A 108 14.44 -6.88 5.60
C ASN A 108 14.45 -5.37 5.81
N LYS A 109 15.47 -4.94 6.54
CA LYS A 109 15.74 -3.53 6.75
C LYS A 109 17.23 -3.30 6.90
N LYS A 110 17.69 -2.15 6.42
CA LYS A 110 19.06 -1.68 6.60
C LYS A 110 19.00 -0.25 7.12
N ILE A 111 19.95 0.09 7.97
CA ILE A 111 20.04 1.42 8.54
C ILE A 111 21.41 2.00 8.21
N TYR A 112 21.48 3.32 8.10
CA TYR A 112 22.69 4.02 7.67
C TYR A 112 22.94 5.22 8.56
N LEU A 113 24.21 5.55 8.74
CA LEU A 113 24.67 6.84 9.23
C LEU A 113 25.77 7.34 8.31
N ASP A 114 25.62 8.55 7.77
CA ASP A 114 26.54 9.20 6.84
C ASP A 114 26.86 8.31 5.62
N GLY A 115 25.83 7.61 5.13
CA GLY A 115 25.94 6.67 4.00
C GLY A 115 26.57 5.31 4.33
N ILE A 116 27.01 5.09 5.57
CA ILE A 116 27.61 3.81 6.00
C ILE A 116 26.55 2.97 6.71
N GLN A 117 26.38 1.71 6.29
CA GLN A 117 25.45 0.80 6.92
C GLN A 117 25.86 0.52 8.38
N LYS A 118 24.91 0.69 9.31
CA LYS A 118 25.08 0.38 10.73
C LYS A 118 24.13 -0.73 11.17
N GLU A 119 24.36 -1.25 12.37
CA GLU A 119 23.47 -2.25 12.98
C GLU A 119 22.54 -1.67 14.06
N GLN A 120 22.96 -0.58 14.70
CA GLN A 120 22.22 0.11 15.77
C GLN A 120 22.74 1.53 15.97
N ASN A 121 22.08 2.26 16.87
CA ASN A 121 22.36 3.63 17.30
C ASN A 121 21.80 4.72 16.39
N ASP A 122 22.40 5.90 16.40
CA ASP A 122 22.00 7.04 15.59
C ASP A 122 22.09 6.72 14.10
N ILE A 123 21.05 7.10 13.37
CA ILE A 123 20.90 6.86 11.95
C ILE A 123 20.38 8.10 11.23
N ASP A 124 20.72 8.23 9.96
CA ASP A 124 20.23 9.28 9.07
C ASP A 124 19.54 8.75 7.81
N ALA A 125 19.56 7.43 7.61
CA ALA A 125 18.69 6.78 6.66
C ALA A 125 18.26 5.38 7.11
N ILE A 126 17.11 4.96 6.61
CA ILE A 126 16.56 3.63 6.77
C ILE A 126 16.01 3.13 5.44
N GLU A 127 16.41 1.91 5.10
CA GLU A 127 15.89 1.14 3.98
C GLU A 127 14.98 0.04 4.54
N ILE A 128 13.78 -0.08 3.99
CA ILE A 128 12.78 -1.09 4.38
C ILE A 128 12.33 -1.80 3.12
N ASN A 129 12.55 -3.11 3.07
CA ASN A 129 12.08 -3.95 1.97
C ASN A 129 10.82 -4.70 2.40
N LEU A 130 9.73 -4.44 1.69
CA LEU A 130 8.42 -5.04 1.94
C LEU A 130 8.26 -6.35 1.18
N SER A 131 7.32 -7.18 1.66
CA SER A 131 7.04 -8.47 1.00
C SER A 131 6.44 -8.35 -0.40
N GLU A 132 6.47 -9.46 -1.15
CA GLU A 132 5.83 -9.58 -2.46
C GLU A 132 4.33 -9.27 -2.42
N ASN A 133 3.69 -9.42 -1.25
CA ASN A 133 2.31 -9.01 -1.04
C ASN A 133 2.07 -7.51 -1.32
N TYR A 134 3.14 -6.71 -1.26
CA TYR A 134 3.19 -5.27 -1.52
C TYR A 134 3.98 -4.92 -2.79
N GLY A 135 4.31 -5.92 -3.62
CA GLY A 135 5.06 -5.79 -4.87
C GLY A 135 6.56 -5.64 -4.69
N GLY A 136 7.13 -6.21 -3.62
CA GLY A 136 8.59 -6.21 -3.39
C GLY A 136 9.17 -4.80 -3.23
N LYS A 137 8.36 -3.85 -2.74
CA LYS A 137 8.74 -2.44 -2.71
C LYS A 137 9.87 -2.19 -1.72
N GLN A 138 10.88 -1.50 -2.22
CA GLN A 138 11.95 -0.92 -1.43
C GLN A 138 11.60 0.53 -1.06
N LEU A 139 11.59 0.82 0.23
CA LEU A 139 11.40 2.16 0.78
C LEU A 139 12.72 2.65 1.33
N PHE A 140 13.28 3.71 0.75
CA PHE A 140 14.45 4.40 1.27
C PHE A 140 14.03 5.77 1.81
N ILE A 141 14.29 6.01 3.09
CA ILE A 141 13.99 7.26 3.80
C ILE A 141 15.31 7.79 4.35
N GLN A 142 15.61 9.05 4.08
CA GLN A 142 16.78 9.74 4.59
C GLN A 142 16.38 11.09 5.18
N GLN A 143 17.15 11.57 6.16
CA GLN A 143 17.08 12.93 6.67
C GLN A 143 18.33 13.71 6.28
N THR A 144 18.18 14.99 5.99
CA THR A 144 19.32 15.91 5.86
C THR A 144 19.71 16.35 7.27
N LYS A 145 20.91 15.98 7.73
CA LYS A 145 21.38 16.43 9.05
C LYS A 145 21.59 17.95 9.06
N ASP A 146 21.10 18.61 10.09
CA ASP A 146 21.35 20.04 10.33
C ASP A 146 22.83 20.27 10.67
N ALA A 147 23.38 21.43 10.28
CA ALA A 147 24.79 21.78 10.49
C ALA A 147 25.20 21.69 11.98
N ALA A 148 24.26 21.96 12.90
CA ALA A 148 24.45 21.84 14.33
C ALA A 148 24.81 20.42 14.81
N TYR A 149 24.42 19.37 14.09
CA TYR A 149 24.82 18.00 14.39
C TYR A 149 26.34 17.83 14.30
N TYR A 150 26.96 18.35 13.25
CA TYR A 150 28.42 18.25 13.03
C TYR A 150 29.24 19.19 13.91
N MET A 151 28.60 20.22 14.49
CA MET A 151 29.28 21.18 15.37
C MET A 151 29.36 20.67 16.82
N ASN A 152 28.38 19.90 17.29
CA ASN A 152 28.36 19.38 18.66
C ASN A 152 29.08 18.03 18.82
N ASP A 153 29.35 17.30 17.73
CA ASP A 153 30.06 16.01 17.75
C ASP A 153 31.60 16.17 17.60
N LYS A 154 32.11 17.40 17.70
CA LYS A 154 33.54 17.72 17.82
C LYS A 154 33.87 18.16 19.26
N GLN A 155 33.78 17.23 20.22
CA GLN A 155 34.51 17.31 21.49
C GLN A 155 35.07 15.94 21.86
#